data_AF-A0A087UZF7-F1
#
_entry.id   AF-A0A087UZF7-F1
#
_cell.length_a   1.000
_cell.length_b   1.000
_cell.length_c   1.000
_cell.angle_alpha   90.00
_cell.angle_beta   90.00
_cell.angle_gamma   90.00
#
_symmetry.space_group_name_H-M   'P 1'
#
loop_
_entity.id
_entity.type
_entity.pdbx_description
1 polymer ?
#
loop_
_entity_poly.entity_id
_entity_poly.type
_entity_poly.pdbx_seq_one_letter_code
_entity_poly.pdbx_strand_id
1 'polypeptide(L)' 'MEEIFHEKQEGSLCAQHCLNALLQAHYFTAVELATLAS' A
#
# COMPACT_ATOMS: atom_id res chain seq x y z
N MET A 1 10.91 18.69 8.26
CA MET A 1 10.29 17.43 8.70
C MET A 1 10.09 16.65 7.42
N GLU A 2 10.87 15.60 7.19
CA GLU A 2 10.56 14.67 6.10
C GLU A 2 9.21 14.05 6.46
N GLU A 3 8.18 14.32 5.65
CA GLU A 3 6.83 13.82 5.91
C GLU A 3 6.86 12.30 5.76
N ILE A 4 6.64 11.56 6.86
CA ILE A 4 6.52 10.11 6.83
C ILE A 4 5.23 9.78 6.08
N PHE A 5 5.33 9.01 5.01
CA PHE A 5 4.19 8.56 4.26
C PHE A 5 3.47 7.45 5.04
N HIS A 6 2.22 7.71 5.43
CA HIS A 6 1.35 6.75 6.08
C HIS A 6 0.01 6.68 5.35
N GLU A 7 -0.29 5.51 4.79
CA GLU A 7 -1.60 5.22 4.20
C GLU A 7 -2.43 4.46 5.24
N LYS A 8 -3.55 5.07 5.68
CA LYS A 8 -4.47 4.43 6.63
C LYS A 8 -5.07 3.18 6.01
N GLN A 9 -5.00 2.06 6.72
CA GLN A 9 -5.61 0.82 6.25
C GLN A 9 -7.14 0.90 6.28
N GLU A 10 -7.75 0.63 5.13
CA GLU A 10 -9.21 0.51 4.98
C GLU A 10 -9.57 -0.95 4.64
N GLY A 11 -10.47 -1.53 5.44
CA GLY A 11 -10.88 -2.94 5.29
C GLY A 11 -9.73 -3.95 5.40
N SER A 12 -9.77 -4.99 4.56
CA SER A 12 -8.80 -6.10 4.55
C SER A 12 -7.65 -5.90 3.54
N LEU A 13 -7.36 -4.66 3.12
CA LEU A 13 -6.33 -4.32 2.13
C LEU A 13 -4.91 -4.27 2.72
N CYS A 14 -4.58 -5.14 3.68
CA CYS A 14 -3.32 -5.05 4.44
C CYS A 14 -2.07 -5.14 3.56
N ALA A 15 -2.10 -5.92 2.48
CA ALA A 15 -0.98 -6.03 1.55
C ALA A 15 -0.67 -4.71 0.82
N GLN A 16 -1.71 -3.98 0.38
CA GLN A 16 -1.58 -2.66 -0.25
C GLN A 16 -0.90 -1.68 0.69
N HIS A 17 -1.48 -1.48 1.87
CA HIS A 17 -1.01 -0.47 2.82
C HIS A 17 0.37 -0.81 3.39
N CYS A 18 0.67 -2.10 3.58
CA CYS A 18 1.99 -2.55 4.00
C CYS A 18 3.08 -2.16 2.99
N LEU A 19 2.88 -2.47 1.71
CA LEU A 19 3.87 -2.20 0.66
C LEU A 19 4.03 -0.70 0.41
N ASN A 20 2.92 0.05 0.39
CA ASN A 20 2.96 1.50 0.19
C ASN A 20 3.60 2.23 1.37
N ALA A 21 3.33 1.80 2.61
CA ALA A 21 4.02 2.32 3.79
C ALA A 21 5.51 1.96 3.78
N LEU A 22 5.89 0.73 3.41
CA LEU A 22 7.29 0.31 3.31
C LEU A 22 8.08 1.16 2.30
N LEU A 23 7.48 1.43 1.14
CA LEU A 23 8.11 2.21 0.07
C LEU A 23 7.95 3.72 0.23
N GLN A 24 7.28 4.15 1.30
CA GLN A 24 7.02 5.56 1.61
C GLN A 24 6.34 6.34 0.47
N ALA A 25 5.53 5.68 -0.35
CA ALA A 25 4.67 6.31 -1.34
C ALA A 25 3.55 5.35 -1.80
N HIS A 26 2.57 5.88 -2.54
CA HIS A 26 1.48 5.10 -3.11
C HIS A 26 1.91 4.42 -4.42
N TYR A 27 2.42 3.18 -4.32
CA TYR A 27 2.93 2.40 -5.45
C TYR A 27 1.96 1.35 -5.95
N PHE A 28 1.13 0.80 -5.07
CA PHE A 28 0.26 -0.32 -5.36
C PHE A 28 -1.19 -0.02 -4.99
N THR A 29 -2.09 -0.58 -5.77
CA THR A 29 -3.53 -0.68 -5.51
C THR A 29 -3.93 -2.15 -5.33
N ALA A 30 -5.10 -2.38 -4.72
CA ALA A 30 -5.63 -3.73 -4.52
C ALA A 30 -5.75 -4.54 -5.84
N VAL A 31 -6.09 -3.88 -6.95
CA VAL A 31 -6.24 -4.54 -8.27
C VAL A 31 -4.88 -4.91 -8.85
N GLU A 32 -3.87 -4.05 -8.72
CA GLU A 32 -2.51 -4.36 -9.15
C GLU A 32 -1.95 -5.54 -8.35
N LEU A 33 -2.15 -5.56 -7.04
CA LEU A 33 -1.74 -6.70 -6.20
C LEU A 33 -2.49 -7.99 -6.57
N ALA A 34 -3.78 -7.91 -6.90
CA ALA A 34 -4.53 -9.08 -7.37
C ALA A 34 -4.00 -9.61 -8.71
N THR A 35 -3.56 -8.72 -9.60
CA THR A 35 -2.95 -9.08 -10.89
C THR A 35 -1.56 -9.70 -10.72
N LEU A 36 -0.81 -9.32 -9.69
CA LEU A 36 0.49 -9.94 -9.36
C LEU A 36 0.34 -11.29 -8.66
N ALA A 37 -0.81 -11.53 -8.02
CA ALA A 37 -1.09 -12.76 -7.27
C ALA A 37 -1.74 -13.87 -8.11
N SER A 38 -2.24 -13.56 -9.31
CA SER A 38 -2.81 -14.52 -10.28
C SER A 38 -1.72 -15.34 -10.98
#